data_AF-A0A6B9ZCV8-F1
#
_entry.id   AF-A0A6B9ZCV8-F1
#
_cell.length_a   1.000
_cell.length_b   1.000
_cell.length_c   1.000
_cell.angle_alpha   90.00
_cell.angle_beta   90.00
_cell.angle_gamma   90.00
#
_symmetry.space_group_name_H-M   'P 1'
#
loop_
_entity.id
_entity.type
_entity.pdbx_description
1 polymer ?
#
loop_
_entity_poly.entity_id
_entity_poly.type
_entity_poly.pdbx_seq_one_letter_code
_entity_poly.pdbx_strand_id
1 'polypeptide(L)' 'MADYKFDRSAFRMMSFKEADAANVYNKNISYPERLRQAYYLISQAYGFSMADQPKLDRSYHSSRKLNN' A
#
# COMPACT_ATOMS: atom_id res chain seq x y z
N MET A 1 21.65 -9.71 -15.84
CA MET A 1 20.26 -9.22 -15.85
C MET A 1 19.37 -10.43 -15.90
N ALA A 2 18.55 -10.68 -14.87
CA ALA A 2 17.61 -11.78 -14.91
C ALA A 2 16.55 -11.47 -15.96
N ASP A 3 16.28 -12.41 -16.86
CA ASP A 3 15.20 -12.28 -17.83
C ASP A 3 13.89 -12.08 -17.07
N TYR A 4 13.31 -10.88 -17.14
CA TYR A 4 11.98 -10.61 -16.62
C TYR A 4 10.97 -11.39 -17.46
N LYS A 5 10.83 -12.67 -17.15
CA LYS A 5 9.87 -13.55 -17.79
C LYS A 5 8.51 -13.25 -17.19
N PHE A 6 7.59 -12.81 -18.02
CA PHE A 6 6.20 -12.59 -17.63
C PHE A 6 5.65 -13.88 -17.01
N ASP A 7 5.31 -13.81 -15.72
CA ASP A 7 4.75 -14.94 -15.00
C ASP A 7 3.29 -15.16 -15.43
N ARG A 8 3.10 -16.14 -16.31
CA ARG A 8 1.78 -16.53 -16.81
C ARG A 8 0.92 -17.19 -15.73
N SER A 9 1.50 -17.60 -14.59
CA SER A 9 0.76 -18.16 -13.47
C SER A 9 0.16 -17.10 -12.55
N ALA A 10 0.68 -15.86 -12.60
CA ALA A 10 0.14 -14.74 -11.83
C ALA A 10 -1.29 -14.33 -12.26
N PHE A 11 -1.66 -14.64 -13.50
CA PHE A 11 -2.97 -14.32 -14.07
C PHE A 11 -3.79 -15.59 -14.31
N ARG A 12 -4.62 -15.94 -13.34
CA ARG A 12 -5.61 -17.03 -13.43
C ARG A 12 -6.95 -16.48 -13.93
N MET A 13 -7.65 -17.21 -14.81
CA MET A 13 -9.06 -16.95 -15.07
C MET A 13 -9.87 -17.20 -13.80
N MET A 14 -10.60 -16.18 -13.35
CA MET A 14 -11.44 -16.20 -12.16
C MET A 14 -12.82 -15.68 -12.53
N SER A 15 -13.86 -16.27 -11.94
CA SER A 15 -15.18 -15.65 -11.90
C SER A 15 -15.16 -14.38 -11.06
N PHE A 16 -16.14 -13.50 -11.24
CA PHE A 16 -16.26 -12.27 -10.44
C PHE A 16 -16.21 -12.54 -8.93
N LYS A 17 -16.92 -13.57 -8.46
CA LYS A 17 -16.95 -13.95 -7.04
C LYS A 17 -15.58 -14.41 -6.54
N GLU A 18 -14.84 -15.17 -7.35
CA GLU A 18 -13.50 -15.62 -6.99
C GLU A 18 -12.50 -14.46 -6.96
N ALA A 19 -12.61 -13.50 -7.90
CA ALA A 19 -11.77 -12.32 -7.91
C ALA A 19 -12.05 -11.40 -6.69
N ASP A 20 -13.32 -11.22 -6.32
CA ASP A 20 -13.71 -10.46 -5.14
C ASP A 20 -13.24 -11.14 -3.84
N ALA A 21 -13.30 -12.49 -3.79
CA ALA A 21 -12.79 -13.27 -2.66
C ALA A 21 -11.26 -13.34 -2.59
N ALA A 22 -10.56 -13.30 -3.73
CA ALA A 22 -9.10 -13.27 -3.83
C ALA A 22 -8.52 -11.90 -3.45
N ASN A 23 -9.37 -10.90 -3.22
CA ASN A 23 -8.96 -9.61 -2.70
C ASN A 23 -8.42 -9.78 -1.28
N VAL A 24 -7.09 -9.90 -1.17
CA VAL A 24 -6.34 -10.12 0.08
C VAL A 24 -6.70 -9.06 1.13
N TYR A 25 -7.14 -7.88 0.67
CA TYR A 25 -7.58 -6.78 1.49
C TYR A 25 -9.11 -6.73 1.52
N ASN A 26 -9.70 -7.52 2.41
CA ASN A 26 -11.15 -7.52 2.67
C ASN A 26 -11.65 -6.09 2.89
N LYS A 27 -12.86 -5.71 2.44
CA LYS A 27 -13.39 -4.34 2.68
C LYS A 27 -13.69 -4.06 4.16
N ASN A 28 -13.80 -5.10 4.98
CA ASN A 28 -14.19 -5.02 6.40
C ASN A 28 -13.05 -4.68 7.37
N ILE A 29 -11.85 -4.34 6.89
CA ILE A 29 -10.72 -3.95 7.74
C ILE A 29 -10.90 -2.53 8.27
N SER A 30 -10.37 -2.29 9.48
CA SER A 30 -10.34 -0.96 10.08
C SER A 30 -9.61 0.05 9.17
N TYR A 31 -10.06 1.31 9.21
CA TYR A 31 -9.44 2.38 8.40
C TYR A 31 -7.91 2.51 8.60
N PRO A 32 -7.36 2.43 9.84
CA PRO A 32 -5.91 2.44 10.04
C PRO A 32 -5.18 1.32 9.32
N GLU A 33 -5.79 0.13 9.26
CA GLU A 33 -5.18 -1.02 8.60
C GLU A 33 -5.20 -0.88 7.08
N ARG A 34 -6.29 -0.32 6.52
CA ARG A 34 -6.34 0.02 5.09
C ARG A 34 -5.26 1.04 4.71
N LEU A 35 -5.00 2.03 5.56
CA LEU A 35 -3.92 2.99 5.36
C LEU A 35 -2.55 2.31 5.34
N ARG A 36 -2.28 1.39 6.28
CA ARG A 36 -1.02 0.62 6.29
C ARG A 36 -0.81 -0.18 5.02
N GLN A 37 -1.85 -0.88 4.55
CA GLN A 37 -1.81 -1.68 3.33
C GLN A 37 -1.56 -0.84 2.09
N ALA A 38 -2.31 0.27 1.93
CA ALA A 38 -2.10 1.21 0.84
C ALA A 38 -0.66 1.74 0.85
N TYR A 39 -0.15 2.08 2.04
CA TYR A 39 1.20 2.60 2.17
C TYR A 39 2.27 1.57 1.85
N TYR A 40 2.04 0.30 2.18
CA TYR A 40 2.93 -0.81 1.82
C TYR A 40 3.01 -0.99 0.30
N LEU A 41 1.86 -0.98 -0.38
CA LEU A 41 1.81 -1.07 -1.83
C LEU A 41 2.54 0.09 -2.51
N ILE A 42 2.40 1.31 -1.98
CA ILE A 42 3.14 2.48 -2.46
C ILE A 42 4.65 2.29 -2.25
N SER A 43 5.07 1.79 -1.09
CA SER A 43 6.49 1.60 -0.79
C SER A 43 7.15 0.55 -1.70
N GLN A 44 6.41 -0.53 -2.02
CA GLN A 44 6.85 -1.53 -3.01
C GLN A 44 6.95 -0.93 -4.42
N ALA A 45 5.97 -0.12 -4.83
CA ALA A 45 5.93 0.47 -6.16
C ALA A 45 7.07 1.48 -6.41
N TYR A 46 7.41 2.29 -5.40
CA TYR A 46 8.44 3.33 -5.51
C TYR A 46 9.80 2.93 -4.90
N GLY A 47 9.92 1.71 -4.35
CA GLY A 47 11.18 1.16 -3.87
C GLY A 47 11.73 1.82 -2.60
N PHE A 48 10.87 2.25 -1.67
CA PHE A 48 11.31 2.83 -0.39
C PHE A 48 10.93 1.98 0.83
N SER A 49 11.74 2.11 1.88
CA SER A 49 11.53 1.44 3.17
C SER A 49 10.49 2.17 4.00
N MET A 50 9.63 1.43 4.71
CA MET A 50 8.77 2.02 5.73
C MET A 50 9.52 2.39 7.02
N ALA A 51 10.65 1.74 7.29
CA ALA A 51 11.43 2.00 8.49
C ALA A 51 12.21 3.32 8.41
N ASP A 52 12.67 3.68 7.21
CA ASP A 52 13.66 4.74 7.00
C ASP A 52 13.05 5.96 6.31
N GLN A 53 11.81 6.30 6.69
CA GLN A 53 11.11 7.43 6.10
C GLN A 53 11.66 8.75 6.66
N PRO A 54 11.91 9.75 5.79
CA PRO A 54 12.29 11.07 6.26
C PRO A 54 11.18 11.63 7.15
N LYS A 55 11.53 11.93 8.40
CA LYS A 55 10.60 12.57 9.34
C LYS A 55 10.46 14.03 8.95
N LEU A 56 9.23 14.54 9.02
CA LEU A 56 8.98 15.95 8.84
C LEU A 56 9.76 16.73 9.90
N ASP A 57 10.62 17.65 9.46
CA ASP A 57 11.31 18.55 10.37
C ASP A 57 10.32 19.56 10.95
N ARG A 58 10.01 19.39 12.24
CA ARG A 58 9.04 20.24 12.95
C ARG A 58 9.57 21.62 13.33
N SER A 59 10.88 21.85 13.16
CA SER A 59 11.47 23.18 13.39
C SER A 59 11.09 24.16 12.27
N TYR A 60 11.06 23.68 11.02
CA TYR A 60 10.68 24.48 9.84
C TYR A 60 9.24 24.27 9.40
N HIS A 61 8.71 23.05 9.58
CA HIS A 61 7.35 22.71 9.15
C HIS A 61 6.46 22.43 10.36
N SER A 62 5.66 23.43 10.74
CA SER A 62 4.63 23.29 11.77
C SER A 62 3.26 23.63 11.18
N SER A 63 2.24 22.84 11.56
CA SER A 63 0.84 23.18 11.32
C SER A 63 0.20 23.55 12.64
N ARG A 64 -0.47 24.71 12.69
CA ARG A 64 -1.23 25.11 13.86
C ARG A 64 -2.51 24.31 13.93
N LYS A 65 -2.86 23.82 15.13
CA LYS A 65 -4.16 23.20 15.38
C LYS A 65 -5.24 24.26 15.14
N LEU A 66 -6.23 23.95 14.30
CA LEU A 66 -7.47 24.73 14.28
C LEU A 66 -8.17 24.48 15.62
N ASN A 67 -8.30 25.53 16.43
CA ASN A 67 -9.15 25.50 17.61
C ASN A 67 -10.61 25.62 17.11
N ASN A 68 -11.36 24.53 17.24
CA ASN A 68 -12.83 24.56 17.20
C ASN A 68 -13.35 24.81 18.61
#